data_AF-A0A7X5IRC6-F1
#
_entry.id   AF-A0A7X5IRC6-F1
#
_cell.length_a   1.000
_cell.length_b   1.000
_cell.length_c   1.000
_cell.angle_alpha   90.00
_cell.angle_beta   90.00
_cell.angle_gamma   90.00
#
_symmetry.space_group_name_H-M   'P 1'
#
loop_
_entity.id
_entity.type
_entity.pdbx_description
1 polymer ?
#
loop_
_entity_poly.entity_id
_entity_poly.type
_entity_poly.pdbx_seq_one_letter_code
_entity_poly.pdbx_strand_id
1 'polypeptide(L)'
;MAKEKKEKKAKKSKKSPKLCPECGSELPKRAKTCPSCGAELKKKGKLRILLLIVAVVVVLAAAAAAFLLFRGRANQPKEPSLTEISTQAPAAIFENPEDSTNLVGQNLYIDGEAGKILRLSGQDCCEITTEDGSFALLSRTYTPVEEWEKLAEGVKLRAYFRYLGPSEIFEMPSGALLLIEVAEEEEESEEESDEEADDGSEEESDG
;
A
#
# COMPACT_ATOMS: atom_id res chain seq x y z
N MET A 1 -26.27 -62.27 23.64
CA MET A 1 -25.69 -63.61 23.38
C MET A 1 -25.64 -63.84 21.87
N ALA A 2 -24.74 -64.72 21.41
CA ALA A 2 -24.35 -65.03 20.01
C ALA A 2 -23.26 -64.07 19.45
N LYS A 3 -21.95 -64.41 19.38
CA LYS A 3 -21.26 -65.51 18.64
C LYS A 3 -21.70 -65.48 17.17
N GLU A 4 -20.89 -65.21 16.15
CA GLU A 4 -19.62 -65.76 15.65
C GLU A 4 -19.44 -65.08 14.25
N LYS A 5 -18.27 -64.86 13.65
CA LYS A 5 -17.44 -65.88 12.99
C LYS A 5 -16.19 -65.22 12.36
N LYS A 6 -15.07 -65.96 12.44
CA LYS A 6 -13.78 -65.74 11.77
C LYS A 6 -13.91 -65.73 10.24
N GLU A 7 -13.02 -65.00 9.56
CA GLU A 7 -12.27 -65.60 8.44
C GLU A 7 -10.87 -64.98 8.28
N LYS A 8 -9.86 -65.83 8.48
CA LYS A 8 -8.46 -65.59 8.14
C LYS A 8 -8.29 -65.83 6.64
N LYS A 9 -7.67 -64.93 5.88
CA LYS A 9 -7.00 -65.29 4.62
C LYS A 9 -5.61 -64.70 4.52
N ALA A 10 -4.64 -65.62 4.56
CA ALA A 10 -3.23 -65.40 4.31
C ALA A 10 -2.99 -64.85 2.90
N LYS A 11 -2.09 -63.88 2.76
CA LYS A 11 -1.46 -63.55 1.47
C LYS A 11 0.07 -63.60 1.59
N LYS A 12 0.58 -64.76 1.16
CA LYS A 12 1.94 -65.10 0.70
C LYS A 12 2.70 -63.87 0.12
N SER A 13 3.81 -63.46 0.73
CA SER A 13 4.77 -62.54 0.13
C SER A 13 5.84 -63.33 -0.66
N LYS A 14 5.62 -63.57 -1.95
CA LYS A 14 6.72 -63.96 -2.87
C LYS A 14 7.32 -62.69 -3.45
N LYS A 15 8.51 -62.29 -3.00
CA LYS A 15 9.39 -61.36 -3.73
C LYS A 15 10.59 -62.17 -4.20
N SER A 16 10.90 -62.06 -5.49
CA SER A 16 11.98 -62.76 -6.19
C SER A 16 13.36 -62.50 -5.53
N PRO A 17 14.24 -63.52 -5.49
CA PRO A 17 15.62 -63.33 -5.06
C PRO A 17 16.36 -62.44 -6.07
N LYS A 18 17.20 -61.52 -5.57
CA LYS A 18 18.07 -60.72 -6.44
C LYS A 18 19.31 -61.55 -6.74
N LEU A 19 19.79 -61.57 -7.97
CA LEU A 19 21.02 -62.27 -8.32
C LEU A 19 22.23 -61.35 -8.14
N CYS A 20 23.37 -61.94 -7.79
CA CYS A 20 24.65 -61.22 -7.71
C CYS A 20 25.08 -60.79 -9.11
N PRO A 21 25.41 -59.50 -9.34
CA PRO A 21 25.84 -59.03 -10.65
C PRO A 21 27.20 -59.59 -11.09
N GLU A 22 28.03 -60.08 -10.15
CA GLU A 22 29.39 -60.57 -10.45
C GLU A 22 29.45 -62.07 -10.72
N CYS A 23 28.66 -62.89 -10.01
CA CYS A 23 28.74 -64.36 -10.09
C CYS A 23 27.40 -65.05 -10.34
N GLY A 24 26.30 -64.29 -10.44
CA GLY A 24 24.96 -64.84 -10.72
C GLY A 24 24.29 -65.59 -9.56
N SER A 25 24.94 -65.76 -8.40
CA SER A 25 24.36 -66.46 -7.25
C SER A 25 23.18 -65.71 -6.63
N GLU A 26 22.19 -66.42 -6.08
CA GLU A 26 21.08 -65.80 -5.37
C GLU A 26 21.53 -65.04 -4.12
N LEU A 27 21.10 -63.77 -4.00
CA LEU A 27 21.41 -62.89 -2.88
C LEU A 27 20.22 -62.79 -1.91
N PRO A 28 20.46 -62.95 -0.60
CA PRO A 28 19.44 -62.70 0.40
C PRO A 28 19.08 -61.20 0.47
N LYS A 29 17.85 -60.91 0.91
CA LYS A 29 17.18 -59.58 0.81
C LYS A 29 17.98 -58.36 1.30
N ARG A 30 19.03 -58.55 2.10
CA ARG A 30 19.86 -57.49 2.70
C ARG A 30 21.37 -57.80 2.72
N ALA A 31 21.86 -58.69 1.84
CA ALA A 31 23.30 -58.93 1.72
C ALA A 31 24.05 -57.64 1.36
N LYS A 32 25.06 -57.27 2.16
CA LYS A 32 26.00 -56.18 1.85
C LYS A 32 27.15 -56.67 0.97
N THR A 33 27.46 -57.96 1.08
CA THR A 33 28.54 -58.66 0.36
C THR A 33 28.00 -60.01 -0.10
N CYS A 34 28.38 -60.47 -1.29
CA CYS A 34 27.96 -61.77 -1.81
C CYS A 34 28.66 -62.91 -1.05
N PRO A 35 27.93 -63.90 -0.50
CA PRO A 35 28.54 -65.01 0.23
C PRO A 35 29.24 -66.03 -0.67
N SER A 36 28.91 -66.08 -1.97
CA SER A 36 29.51 -67.05 -2.90
C SER A 36 30.79 -66.56 -3.56
N CYS A 37 30.93 -65.26 -3.85
CA CYS A 37 32.13 -64.72 -4.50
C CYS A 37 32.85 -63.61 -3.71
N GLY A 38 32.30 -63.16 -2.59
CA GLY A 38 32.90 -62.09 -1.77
C GLY A 38 32.72 -60.66 -2.30
N ALA A 39 32.01 -60.45 -3.41
CA ALA A 39 31.84 -59.11 -3.99
C ALA A 39 30.97 -58.18 -3.13
N GLU A 40 31.42 -56.93 -2.93
CA GLU A 40 30.66 -55.90 -2.19
C GLU A 40 29.53 -55.29 -3.03
N LEU A 41 28.29 -55.39 -2.53
CA LEU A 41 27.10 -54.89 -3.19
C LEU A 41 26.88 -53.42 -2.79
N LYS A 42 27.63 -52.52 -3.45
CA LYS A 42 27.57 -51.07 -3.17
C LYS A 42 26.20 -50.51 -3.54
N LYS A 43 25.45 -50.02 -2.54
CA LYS A 43 24.16 -49.33 -2.73
C LYS A 43 24.39 -47.93 -3.31
N LYS A 44 24.59 -47.84 -4.62
CA LYS A 44 24.86 -46.58 -5.35
C LYS A 44 23.73 -45.53 -5.29
N GLY A 45 22.56 -45.87 -4.75
CA GLY A 45 21.38 -44.99 -4.74
C GLY A 45 21.34 -43.96 -3.60
N LYS A 46 21.81 -44.31 -2.39
CA LYS A 46 21.67 -43.42 -1.23
C LYS A 46 22.54 -42.16 -1.33
N LEU A 47 23.73 -42.28 -1.93
CA LEU A 47 24.64 -41.15 -2.08
C LEU A 47 24.12 -40.13 -3.10
N ARG A 48 23.52 -40.59 -4.22
CA ARG A 48 22.89 -39.69 -5.20
C ARG A 48 21.68 -38.96 -4.62
N ILE A 49 20.84 -39.67 -3.87
CA ILE A 49 19.68 -39.07 -3.20
C ILE A 49 20.13 -38.06 -2.14
N LEU A 50 21.17 -38.39 -1.36
CA LEU A 50 21.75 -37.47 -0.38
C LEU A 50 22.30 -36.21 -1.05
N LEU A 51 23.03 -36.35 -2.16
CA LEU A 51 23.55 -35.22 -2.93
C LEU A 51 22.45 -34.35 -3.53
N LEU A 52 21.35 -34.95 -4.01
CA LEU A 52 20.19 -34.19 -4.50
C LEU A 52 19.49 -33.41 -3.39
N ILE A 53 19.32 -34.03 -2.21
CA ILE A 53 18.72 -33.34 -1.05
C ILE A 53 19.61 -32.19 -0.60
N VAL A 54 20.93 -32.40 -0.50
CA VAL A 54 21.89 -31.35 -0.14
C VAL A 54 21.87 -30.23 -1.18
N ALA A 55 21.86 -30.55 -2.48
CA ALA A 55 21.77 -29.55 -3.54
C ALA A 55 20.47 -28.73 -3.45
N VAL A 56 19.32 -29.37 -3.22
CA VAL A 56 18.03 -28.67 -3.04
C VAL A 56 18.04 -27.77 -1.80
N VAL A 57 18.59 -28.25 -0.67
CA VAL A 57 18.69 -27.45 0.56
C VAL A 57 19.62 -26.24 0.36
N VAL A 58 20.75 -26.41 -0.34
CA VAL A 58 21.67 -25.31 -0.66
C VAL A 58 21.00 -24.28 -1.59
N VAL A 59 20.26 -24.73 -2.61
CA VAL A 59 19.51 -23.84 -3.52
C VAL A 59 18.42 -23.08 -2.78
N LEU A 60 17.65 -23.75 -1.90
CA LEU A 60 16.62 -23.10 -1.09
C LEU A 60 17.21 -22.11 -0.07
N ALA A 61 18.33 -22.44 0.55
CA ALA A 61 19.02 -21.53 1.46
C ALA A 61 19.57 -20.29 0.72
N ALA A 62 20.14 -20.48 -0.48
CA ALA A 62 20.59 -19.38 -1.33
C ALA A 62 19.42 -18.50 -1.82
N ALA A 63 18.28 -19.11 -2.18
CA ALA A 63 17.08 -18.39 -2.56
C ALA A 63 16.46 -17.62 -1.38
N ALA A 64 16.45 -18.20 -0.17
CA ALA A 64 16.00 -17.53 1.04
C ALA A 64 16.92 -16.36 1.42
N ALA A 65 18.24 -16.54 1.32
CA ALA A 65 19.21 -15.46 1.53
C ALA A 65 19.04 -14.34 0.49
N ALA A 66 18.87 -14.69 -0.78
CA ALA A 66 18.58 -13.73 -1.84
C ALA A 66 17.25 -13.01 -1.62
N PHE A 67 16.20 -13.70 -1.16
CA PHE A 67 14.90 -13.12 -0.82
C PHE A 67 14.97 -12.18 0.40
N LEU A 68 15.76 -12.52 1.42
CA LEU A 68 16.04 -11.63 2.55
C LEU A 68 16.83 -10.38 2.13
N LEU A 69 17.76 -10.50 1.19
CA LEU A 69 18.47 -9.37 0.60
C LEU A 69 17.58 -8.55 -0.36
N PHE A 70 16.63 -9.16 -1.07
CA PHE A 70 15.66 -8.48 -1.93
C PHE A 70 14.58 -7.73 -1.13
N ARG A 71 14.15 -8.26 0.03
CA ARG A 71 13.25 -7.54 0.95
C ARG A 71 13.88 -6.27 1.53
N GLY A 72 15.21 -6.18 1.52
CA GLY A 72 15.95 -4.96 1.90
C GLY A 72 15.99 -3.87 0.83
N ARG A 73 15.44 -4.09 -0.38
CA ARG A 73 15.48 -3.13 -1.50
C ARG A 73 14.11 -2.69 -2.03
N ALA A 74 13.02 -3.09 -1.39
CA ALA A 74 11.68 -2.54 -1.65
C ALA A 74 11.24 -1.48 -0.64
N ASN A 75 12.19 -0.99 0.18
CA ASN A 75 11.92 0.10 1.11
C ASN A 75 13.19 0.89 1.43
N GLN A 76 13.84 1.43 0.39
CA GLN A 76 14.56 2.69 0.60
C GLN A 76 13.56 3.81 0.32
N PRO A 77 13.17 4.62 1.33
CA PRO A 77 12.75 5.97 1.05
C PRO A 77 13.92 6.61 0.32
N LYS A 78 13.73 6.89 -0.97
CA LYS A 78 14.63 7.73 -1.74
C LYS A 78 14.76 9.02 -0.92
N GLU A 79 15.95 9.36 -0.42
CA GLU A 79 16.16 10.69 0.16
C GLU A 79 15.74 11.69 -0.92
N PRO A 80 14.71 12.50 -0.68
CA PRO A 80 14.27 13.46 -1.67
C PRO A 80 15.40 14.48 -1.82
N SER A 81 15.91 14.61 -3.04
CA SER A 81 16.70 15.76 -3.42
C SER A 81 15.87 17.01 -3.12
N LEU A 82 16.49 17.98 -2.46
CA LEU A 82 15.96 19.23 -1.91
C LEU A 82 15.24 20.18 -2.90
N THR A 83 14.83 19.68 -4.07
CA THR A 83 14.29 20.46 -5.19
C THR A 83 12.84 20.11 -5.54
N GLU A 84 12.17 19.26 -4.77
CA GLU A 84 10.72 19.05 -4.88
C GLU A 84 10.10 19.29 -3.51
N ILE A 85 9.45 20.44 -3.34
CA ILE A 85 8.40 20.62 -2.35
C ILE A 85 7.29 19.64 -2.79
N SER A 86 7.36 18.40 -2.28
CA SER A 86 6.48 17.31 -2.70
C SER A 86 5.22 17.28 -1.84
N THR A 87 4.18 17.82 -2.46
CA THR A 87 2.76 17.82 -2.14
C THR A 87 2.17 16.41 -2.01
N GLN A 88 2.44 15.68 -0.93
CA GLN A 88 1.55 14.57 -0.55
C GLN A 88 1.26 14.57 0.95
N ALA A 89 0.36 15.46 1.34
CA ALA A 89 -0.63 15.14 2.37
C ALA A 89 -1.92 14.59 1.69
N PRO A 90 -2.82 13.95 2.45
CA PRO A 90 -4.03 13.31 1.91
C PRO A 90 -5.00 14.34 1.31
N ALA A 91 -5.64 13.98 0.19
CA ALA A 91 -6.38 14.90 -0.69
C ALA A 91 -7.63 15.55 -0.08
N ALA A 92 -8.23 14.97 0.95
CA ALA A 92 -9.24 15.60 1.79
C ALA A 92 -9.35 14.72 3.05
N ILE A 93 -9.42 15.32 4.24
CA ILE A 93 -9.41 14.55 5.50
C ILE A 93 -10.81 14.45 6.06
N PHE A 94 -11.56 13.50 5.53
CA PHE A 94 -12.70 12.88 6.21
C PHE A 94 -12.69 11.41 5.74
N GLU A 95 -12.40 10.42 6.58
CA GLU A 95 -13.27 9.72 7.55
C GLU A 95 -12.45 9.30 8.81
N ASN A 96 -12.94 9.13 10.05
CA ASN A 96 -14.22 8.61 10.57
C ASN A 96 -14.41 9.04 12.07
N PRO A 97 -15.66 9.21 12.54
CA PRO A 97 -16.11 9.76 13.84
C PRO A 97 -15.58 9.17 15.17
N GLU A 98 -14.86 8.05 15.22
CA GLU A 98 -14.39 7.49 16.50
C GLU A 98 -12.96 6.93 16.40
N ASP A 99 -11.99 7.69 16.94
CA ASP A 99 -10.66 7.30 17.46
C ASP A 99 -9.68 6.40 16.64
N SER A 100 -9.98 6.00 15.41
CA SER A 100 -9.22 4.90 14.76
C SER A 100 -8.10 5.30 13.80
N THR A 101 -7.92 6.58 13.47
CA THR A 101 -6.98 6.98 12.40
C THR A 101 -5.56 7.35 12.88
N ASN A 102 -5.33 7.49 14.20
CA ASN A 102 -4.04 7.89 14.79
C ASN A 102 -3.43 9.17 14.14
N LEU A 103 -4.28 10.06 13.63
CA LEU A 103 -3.86 11.29 12.94
C LEU A 103 -3.48 12.42 13.88
N VAL A 104 -3.79 12.31 15.18
CA VAL A 104 -3.52 13.37 16.16
C VAL A 104 -2.03 13.70 16.18
N GLY A 105 -1.71 14.99 16.06
CA GLY A 105 -0.33 15.47 16.03
C GLY A 105 0.37 15.34 14.67
N GLN A 106 -0.29 14.78 13.65
CA GLN A 106 0.22 14.73 12.28
C GLN A 106 0.01 16.07 11.57
N ASN A 107 0.95 16.43 10.70
CA ASN A 107 0.81 17.58 9.81
C ASN A 107 0.11 17.14 8.52
N LEU A 108 -0.88 17.90 8.07
CA LEU A 108 -1.81 17.56 7.00
C LEU A 108 -2.20 18.82 6.20
N TYR A 109 -3.01 18.67 5.14
CA TYR A 109 -3.68 19.79 4.47
C TYR A 109 -5.16 19.52 4.20
N ILE A 110 -5.91 20.58 3.92
CA ILE A 110 -7.29 20.54 3.42
C ILE A 110 -7.48 21.61 2.35
N ASP A 111 -8.17 21.24 1.29
CA ASP A 111 -8.63 22.18 0.25
C ASP A 111 -10.08 22.54 0.54
N GLY A 112 -10.41 23.83 0.48
CA GLY A 112 -11.76 24.29 0.74
C GLY A 112 -11.89 25.80 0.66
N GLU A 113 -13.05 26.27 1.09
CA GLU A 113 -13.40 27.68 1.14
C GLU A 113 -13.37 28.17 2.59
N ALA A 114 -12.70 29.29 2.83
CA ALA A 114 -12.65 29.91 4.15
C ALA A 114 -13.99 30.59 4.49
N GLY A 115 -14.53 30.26 5.66
CA GLY A 115 -15.66 30.93 6.27
C GLY A 115 -15.24 32.14 7.11
N LYS A 116 -16.20 32.67 7.88
CA LYS A 116 -15.95 33.78 8.81
C LYS A 116 -14.96 33.40 9.91
N ILE A 117 -14.07 34.32 10.22
CA ILE A 117 -13.22 34.21 11.42
C ILE A 117 -14.06 34.52 12.66
N LEU A 118 -14.08 33.58 13.60
CA LEU A 118 -14.76 33.68 14.89
C LEU A 118 -13.75 33.61 16.03
N ARG A 119 -14.00 34.35 17.10
CA ARG A 119 -13.21 34.26 18.33
C ARG A 119 -13.99 33.51 19.40
N LEU A 120 -13.51 32.32 19.76
CA LEU A 120 -14.16 31.44 20.74
C LEU A 120 -13.18 31.11 21.86
N SER A 121 -13.58 31.37 23.10
CA SER A 121 -12.75 31.17 24.30
C SER A 121 -11.35 31.81 24.22
N GLY A 122 -11.24 32.94 23.50
CA GLY A 122 -9.98 33.66 23.30
C GLY A 122 -9.08 33.13 22.20
N GLN A 123 -9.52 32.13 21.43
CA GLN A 123 -8.81 31.59 20.27
C GLN A 123 -9.56 31.94 18.99
N ASP A 124 -8.83 32.43 17.98
CA ASP A 124 -9.43 32.72 16.68
C ASP A 124 -9.48 31.42 15.87
N CYS A 125 -10.63 31.22 15.23
CA CYS A 125 -11.00 30.04 14.45
C CYS A 125 -11.57 30.48 13.12
N CYS A 126 -11.22 29.79 12.04
CA CYS A 126 -11.86 29.89 10.74
C CYS A 126 -12.42 28.51 10.38
N GLU A 127 -13.68 28.46 9.98
CA GLU A 127 -14.26 27.24 9.43
C GLU A 127 -13.85 27.10 7.96
N ILE A 128 -13.30 25.95 7.59
CA ILE A 128 -13.02 25.61 6.20
C ILE A 128 -14.13 24.67 5.72
N THR A 129 -14.88 25.10 4.71
CA THR A 129 -15.96 24.32 4.11
C THR A 129 -15.43 23.59 2.88
N THR A 130 -15.70 22.30 2.80
CA THR A 130 -15.38 21.45 1.63
C THR A 130 -16.65 20.80 1.10
N GLU A 131 -16.55 20.07 -0.01
CA GLU A 131 -17.67 19.28 -0.54
C GLU A 131 -18.14 18.19 0.44
N ASP A 132 -17.24 17.71 1.31
CA ASP A 132 -17.44 16.57 2.21
C ASP A 132 -17.72 16.96 3.67
N GLY A 133 -17.60 18.25 4.03
CA GLY A 133 -17.90 18.72 5.38
C GLY A 133 -17.15 19.98 5.81
N SER A 134 -17.18 20.24 7.12
CA SER A 134 -16.57 21.42 7.75
C SER A 134 -15.39 21.06 8.63
N PHE A 135 -14.40 21.94 8.69
CA PHE A 135 -13.19 21.78 9.51
C PHE A 135 -12.85 23.08 10.25
N ALA A 136 -12.57 23.00 11.55
CA ALA A 136 -12.20 24.14 12.37
C ALA A 136 -10.68 24.37 12.36
N LEU A 137 -10.23 25.43 11.69
CA LEU A 137 -8.84 25.83 11.64
C LEU A 137 -8.54 26.87 12.73
N LEU A 138 -7.62 26.55 13.62
CA LEU A 138 -7.31 27.32 14.82
C LEU A 138 -6.00 28.07 14.67
N SER A 139 -6.01 29.35 15.05
CA SER A 139 -4.80 30.13 15.25
C SER A 139 -4.00 29.60 16.45
N ARG A 140 -2.67 29.71 16.40
CA ARG A 140 -1.77 29.53 17.54
C ARG A 140 -0.88 30.73 17.72
N THR A 141 -0.24 30.81 18.90
CA THR A 141 0.77 31.82 19.23
C THR A 141 1.93 31.92 18.23
N TYR A 142 2.18 30.85 17.46
CA TYR A 142 3.26 30.79 16.47
C TYR A 142 2.78 30.73 15.03
N THR A 143 1.46 30.79 14.79
CA THR A 143 0.93 30.94 13.45
C THR A 143 1.36 32.33 12.96
N PRO A 144 2.09 32.45 11.85
CA PRO A 144 2.47 33.76 11.33
C PRO A 144 1.20 34.58 11.04
N VAL A 145 1.18 35.84 11.46
CA VAL A 145 0.01 36.72 11.29
C VAL A 145 -0.36 36.84 9.80
N GLU A 146 0.64 36.93 8.94
CA GLU A 146 0.51 36.98 7.48
C GLU A 146 -0.24 35.76 6.91
N GLU A 147 -0.05 34.58 7.49
CA GLU A 147 -0.80 33.38 7.07
C GLU A 147 -2.24 33.44 7.52
N TRP A 148 -2.50 33.94 8.73
CA TRP A 148 -3.87 34.07 9.24
C TRP A 148 -4.68 35.12 8.46
N GLU A 149 -4.03 36.20 8.02
CA GLU A 149 -4.67 37.29 7.25
C GLU A 149 -5.12 36.86 5.84
N LYS A 150 -4.60 35.74 5.30
CA LYS A 150 -5.07 35.16 4.04
C LYS A 150 -6.47 34.53 4.14
N LEU A 151 -6.96 34.24 5.35
CA LEU A 151 -8.29 33.68 5.59
C LEU A 151 -9.37 34.77 5.47
N ALA A 152 -9.70 35.15 4.25
CA ALA A 152 -10.89 35.96 3.99
C ALA A 152 -12.09 35.06 3.65
N GLU A 153 -13.27 35.48 4.10
CA GLU A 153 -14.52 34.77 3.81
C GLU A 153 -14.73 34.62 2.30
N GLY A 154 -15.01 33.41 1.84
CA GLY A 154 -15.22 33.06 0.43
C GLY A 154 -13.95 32.69 -0.34
N VAL A 155 -12.76 32.83 0.26
CA VAL A 155 -11.50 32.51 -0.42
C VAL A 155 -11.31 31.00 -0.50
N LYS A 156 -11.09 30.50 -1.74
CA LYS A 156 -10.65 29.13 -1.99
C LYS A 156 -9.16 29.00 -1.72
N LEU A 157 -8.78 27.98 -0.96
CA LEU A 157 -7.42 27.80 -0.50
C LEU A 157 -7.10 26.33 -0.20
N ARG A 158 -5.80 26.09 -0.05
CA ARG A 158 -5.23 24.94 0.65
C ARG A 158 -4.66 25.39 1.99
N ALA A 159 -5.18 24.85 3.09
CA ALA A 159 -4.65 25.10 4.44
C ALA A 159 -3.85 23.90 4.92
N TYR A 160 -2.59 24.11 5.30
CA TYR A 160 -1.76 23.12 5.99
C TYR A 160 -1.87 23.30 7.50
N PHE A 161 -2.06 22.21 8.23
CA PHE A 161 -2.32 22.27 9.67
C PHE A 161 -1.77 21.05 10.41
N ARG A 162 -1.62 21.16 11.73
CA ARG A 162 -1.44 20.00 12.61
C ARG A 162 -2.79 19.54 13.12
N TYR A 163 -3.17 18.30 12.85
CA TYR A 163 -4.45 17.76 13.28
C TYR A 163 -4.52 17.63 14.80
N LEU A 164 -5.62 18.12 15.38
CA LEU A 164 -5.86 18.11 16.82
C LEU A 164 -6.95 17.10 17.23
N GLY A 165 -7.77 16.64 16.28
CA GLY A 165 -8.90 15.75 16.57
C GLY A 165 -10.27 16.44 16.44
N PRO A 166 -11.35 15.70 16.72
CA PRO A 166 -12.68 16.28 16.87
C PRO A 166 -12.70 17.31 18.01
N SER A 167 -13.40 18.42 17.79
CA SER A 167 -13.62 19.43 18.83
C SER A 167 -15.06 19.38 19.30
N GLU A 168 -15.27 19.24 20.60
CA GLU A 168 -16.59 19.36 21.23
C GLU A 168 -17.16 20.79 21.12
N ILE A 169 -16.28 21.81 21.03
CA ILE A 169 -16.70 23.21 20.96
C ILE A 169 -17.29 23.55 19.59
N PHE A 170 -16.71 22.98 18.53
CA PHE A 170 -17.10 23.28 17.14
C PHE A 170 -17.96 22.17 16.53
N GLU A 171 -18.15 21.05 17.23
CA GLU A 171 -18.86 19.85 16.75
C GLU A 171 -18.33 19.34 15.38
N MET A 172 -17.02 19.54 15.13
CA MET A 172 -16.33 19.20 13.88
C MET A 172 -14.84 18.91 14.13
N PRO A 173 -14.11 18.27 13.20
CA PRO A 173 -12.66 18.11 13.32
C PRO A 173 -11.92 19.44 13.31
N SER A 174 -10.75 19.47 13.95
CA SER A 174 -9.98 20.69 14.12
C SER A 174 -8.48 20.50 13.94
N GLY A 175 -7.80 21.59 13.60
CA GLY A 175 -6.37 21.63 13.34
C GLY A 175 -5.76 22.98 13.68
N ALA A 176 -4.47 22.98 14.02
CA ALA A 176 -3.71 24.22 14.23
C ALA A 176 -3.04 24.66 12.92
N LEU A 177 -3.29 25.89 12.48
CA LEU A 177 -2.76 26.41 11.21
C LEU A 177 -1.23 26.47 11.19
N LEU A 178 -0.66 26.04 10.06
CA LEU A 178 0.78 26.11 9.74
C LEU A 178 1.05 27.04 8.55
N LEU A 179 0.33 26.88 7.44
CA LEU A 179 0.58 27.58 6.17
C LEU A 179 -0.72 27.64 5.32
N ILE A 180 -0.89 28.68 4.53
CA ILE A 180 -1.98 28.83 3.55
C ILE A 180 -1.45 29.13 2.15
N GLU A 181 -2.00 28.40 1.19
CA GLU A 181 -1.87 28.65 -0.25
C GLU A 181 -3.25 29.05 -0.78
N VAL A 182 -3.39 30.28 -1.27
CA VAL A 182 -4.64 30.77 -1.88
C VAL A 182 -4.71 30.27 -3.33
N ALA A 183 -5.87 29.80 -3.78
CA ALA A 183 -6.05 29.44 -5.18
C ALA A 183 -6.02 30.73 -6.04
N GLU A 184 -5.16 30.76 -7.06
CA GLU A 184 -5.17 31.84 -8.05
C GLU A 184 -6.44 31.68 -8.89
N GLU A 185 -7.30 32.69 -8.91
CA GLU A 185 -8.43 32.74 -9.84
C GLU A 185 -7.85 32.91 -11.25
N GLU A 186 -8.00 31.89 -12.10
CA GLU A 186 -7.76 32.03 -13.53
C GLU A 186 -8.80 33.03 -14.05
N GLU A 187 -8.38 34.26 -14.39
CA GLU A 187 -9.21 35.24 -15.07
C GLU A 187 -9.66 34.62 -16.41
N GLU A 188 -10.86 34.04 -16.45
CA GLU A 188 -11.51 33.58 -17.67
C GLU A 188 -11.83 34.82 -18.50
N SER A 189 -10.95 35.17 -19.43
CA SER A 189 -11.19 36.22 -20.41
C SER A 189 -12.34 35.77 -21.31
N GLU A 190 -13.53 36.28 -21.05
CA GLU A 190 -14.66 36.24 -21.98
C GLU A 190 -14.24 36.96 -23.27
N GLU A 191 -13.80 36.21 -24.29
CA GLU A 191 -13.71 36.73 -25.65
C GLU A 191 -15.14 36.93 -26.18
N GLU A 192 -15.63 38.16 -26.01
CA GLU A 192 -16.83 38.70 -26.65
C GLU A 192 -16.66 38.64 -28.18
N SER A 193 -17.26 37.62 -28.80
CA SER A 193 -17.37 37.55 -30.26
C SER A 193 -18.54 38.42 -30.72
N ASP A 194 -18.25 39.68 -31.00
CA ASP A 194 -19.09 40.55 -31.83
C ASP A 194 -19.12 39.99 -33.27
N GLU A 195 -20.12 39.16 -33.58
CA GLU A 195 -20.50 38.90 -34.98
C GLU A 195 -21.46 40.01 -35.43
N GLU A 196 -20.85 41.00 -36.09
CA GLU A 196 -21.47 42.06 -36.88
C GLU A 196 -22.57 41.51 -37.81
N ALA A 197 -23.76 42.11 -37.70
CA ALA A 197 -24.87 41.92 -38.63
C ALA A 197 -24.57 42.69 -39.92
N ASP A 198 -24.12 41.98 -40.96
CA ASP A 198 -24.06 42.49 -42.33
C ASP A 198 -25.48 42.45 -42.96
N ASP A 199 -26.17 43.58 -42.83
CA ASP A 199 -27.38 43.95 -43.57
C ASP A 199 -26.97 44.42 -44.97
N GLY A 200 -26.98 43.48 -45.93
CA GLY A 200 -26.77 43.74 -47.35
C GLY A 200 -28.09 43.70 -48.12
N SER A 201 -28.93 44.72 -48.00
CA SER A 201 -30.03 44.98 -48.94
C SER A 201 -29.54 45.80 -50.14
N GLU A 202 -29.41 45.18 -51.31
CA GLU A 202 -29.48 45.94 -52.57
C GLU A 202 -30.42 45.22 -53.55
N GLU A 203 -31.55 45.89 -53.76
CA GLU A 203 -32.59 45.54 -54.72
C GLU A 203 -32.13 45.88 -56.14
N GLU A 204 -32.15 44.89 -57.04
CA GLU A 204 -32.07 45.17 -58.48
C GLU A 204 -33.47 45.49 -59.02
N SER A 205 -33.68 46.73 -59.45
CA SER A 205 -34.85 47.11 -60.26
C SER A 205 -34.46 47.98 -61.45
N ASP A 206 -34.74 47.44 -62.64
CA ASP A 206 -35.07 48.04 -63.94
C ASP A 206 -34.77 49.53 -64.23
N GLY A 207 -34.18 49.77 -65.42
CA GLY A 207 -34.18 51.08 -66.10
C GLY A 207 -33.23 51.18 -67.29
#